data_AF-A0A0C3D1K3-F1
#
_entry.id   AF-A0A0C3D1K3-F1
#
_cell.length_a   1.000
_cell.length_b   1.000
_cell.length_c   1.000
_cell.angle_alpha   90.00
_cell.angle_beta   90.00
_cell.angle_gamma   90.00
#
_symmetry.space_group_name_H-M   'P 1'
#
loop_
_entity.id
_entity.type
_entity.pdbx_description
1 polymer ?
#
loop_
_entity_poly.entity_id
_entity_poly.type
_entity_poly.pdbx_seq_one_letter_code
_entity_poly.pdbx_strand_id
1 'polypeptide(L)'
;MDAWTSPNHRMFVAFVVHFVQEGMPMSFPLDMVEVPKSHTGDELAKVFAKVLEENGMSEKGGKGTEVEGADIHKLADGLLEEESVMQDTIAGDDDKIQDNDDDGLVDDVSALTEDKRKNLLATIKPVKMALMKLRCLAFKIIHLTTIVLPAWKETLETLGLEVHLMLHDVATHWNSSGNMVDFTINYQEGIEVLTQKKNLGLREFELSDEEWAVLRELCEVLKILKDTTLYFSCASPNLATVIPAMDHIDKEFTMYALDASSYSPPIRAALEMAKKTLNRYYARTDESHLYHIAMDTNSLIFGRRSG
;
A
#
# COMPACT_ATOMS: atom_id res chain seq x y z
N MET A 1 0.95 10.62 12.85
CA MET A 1 1.66 11.33 11.78
C MET A 1 1.10 10.81 10.48
N ASP A 2 0.79 11.70 9.56
CA ASP A 2 0.31 11.38 8.22
C ASP A 2 1.22 12.08 7.20
N ALA A 3 1.63 11.39 6.14
CA ALA A 3 2.61 11.90 5.17
C ALA A 3 2.14 11.59 3.75
N TRP A 4 2.14 12.60 2.88
CA TRP A 4 1.65 12.45 1.51
C TRP A 4 2.35 13.39 0.52
N THR A 5 2.34 12.99 -0.75
CA THR A 5 2.80 13.81 -1.87
C THR A 5 1.60 14.44 -2.56
N SER A 6 1.59 15.77 -2.65
CA SER A 6 0.55 16.50 -3.39
C SER A 6 0.71 16.35 -4.91
N PRO A 7 -0.35 16.57 -5.71
CA PRO A 7 -0.28 16.51 -7.18
C PRO A 7 0.76 17.44 -7.83
N ASN A 8 1.24 18.45 -7.11
CA ASN A 8 2.28 19.36 -7.56
C ASN A 8 3.70 18.90 -7.16
N HIS A 9 3.88 17.62 -6.84
CA HIS A 9 5.13 17.01 -6.38
C HIS A 9 5.73 17.65 -5.11
N ARG A 10 4.89 18.28 -4.28
CA ARG A 10 5.29 18.81 -2.95
C ARG A 10 4.88 17.82 -1.88
N MET A 11 5.79 17.51 -0.97
CA MET A 11 5.55 16.53 0.09
C MET A 11 5.16 17.23 1.38
N PHE A 12 4.17 16.69 2.07
CA PHE A 12 3.67 17.22 3.33
C PHE A 12 3.63 16.13 4.39
N VAL A 13 3.82 16.53 5.64
CA VAL A 13 3.64 15.70 6.83
C VAL A 13 2.78 16.46 7.81
N ALA A 14 1.66 15.87 8.23
CA ALA A 14 0.84 16.36 9.32
C ALA A 14 1.13 15.57 10.60
N PHE A 15 1.36 16.29 11.69
CA PHE A 15 1.41 15.75 13.03
C PHE A 15 0.07 15.97 13.70
N VAL A 16 -0.54 14.89 14.21
CA VAL A 16 -1.79 14.95 14.96
C VAL A 16 -1.52 14.35 16.33
N VAL A 17 -1.89 15.10 17.37
CA VAL A 17 -1.80 14.66 18.77
C VAL A 17 -3.15 14.09 19.16
N HIS A 18 -3.13 12.86 19.65
CA HIS A 18 -4.29 12.16 20.20
C HIS A 18 -4.14 12.06 21.72
N PHE A 19 -5.13 12.51 22.48
CA PHE A 19 -5.14 12.41 23.95
C PHE A 19 -6.57 12.24 24.46
N VAL A 20 -6.75 11.90 25.74
CA VAL A 20 -8.07 11.73 26.35
C VAL A 20 -8.29 12.81 27.39
N GLN A 21 -9.39 13.55 27.27
CA GLN A 21 -9.84 14.53 28.27
C GLN A 21 -11.24 14.15 28.73
N GLU A 22 -11.42 13.95 30.05
CA GLU A 22 -12.71 13.55 30.65
C GLU A 22 -13.33 12.28 30.03
N GLY A 23 -12.49 11.34 29.59
CA GLY A 23 -12.92 10.09 28.96
C GLY A 23 -13.30 10.22 27.49
N MET A 24 -13.21 11.41 26.90
CA MET A 24 -13.42 11.64 25.47
C MET A 24 -12.07 11.67 24.73
N PRO A 25 -11.91 10.88 23.65
CA PRO A 25 -10.73 10.99 22.80
C PRO A 25 -10.77 12.31 22.05
N MET A 26 -9.70 13.08 22.17
CA MET A 26 -9.46 14.34 21.50
C MET A 26 -8.32 14.16 20.50
N SER A 27 -8.48 14.76 19.32
CA SER A 27 -7.46 14.78 18.27
C SER A 27 -7.23 16.22 17.85
N PHE A 28 -5.98 16.67 17.89
CA PHE A 28 -5.61 18.03 17.51
C PHE A 28 -4.48 18.00 16.48
N PRO A 29 -4.62 18.65 15.31
CA PRO A 29 -3.52 18.81 14.37
C PRO A 29 -2.49 19.75 15.00
N LEU A 30 -1.30 19.22 15.30
CA LEU A 30 -0.21 19.96 15.91
C LEU A 30 0.45 20.88 14.88
N ASP A 31 0.85 20.32 13.73
CA ASP A 31 1.45 21.09 12.65
C ASP A 31 1.36 20.33 11.32
N MET A 32 1.45 21.06 10.21
CA MET A 32 1.57 20.53 8.85
C MET A 32 2.78 21.14 8.17
N VAL A 33 3.80 20.31 7.94
CA VAL A 33 5.11 20.76 7.45
C VAL A 33 5.33 20.23 6.05
N GLU A 34 5.78 21.10 5.14
CA GLU A 34 6.29 20.66 3.85
C GLU A 34 7.71 20.10 4.02
N VAL A 35 7.94 18.88 3.53
CA VAL A 35 9.25 18.23 3.61
C VAL A 35 9.90 18.30 2.23
N PRO A 36 10.98 19.08 2.04
CA PRO A 36 11.55 19.32 0.72
C PRO A 36 12.43 18.16 0.21
N LYS A 37 12.69 17.14 1.02
CA LYS A 37 13.53 15.98 0.67
C LYS A 37 12.86 14.67 1.07
N SER A 38 13.12 13.65 0.25
CA SER A 38 13.00 12.22 0.48
C SER A 38 12.32 11.74 1.77
N HIS A 39 11.26 10.92 1.66
CA HIS A 39 10.54 10.27 2.79
C HIS A 39 11.37 9.22 3.56
N THR A 40 12.66 9.44 3.80
CA THR A 40 13.42 8.55 4.67
C THR A 40 12.96 8.74 6.11
N GLY A 41 12.90 7.63 6.87
CA GLY A 41 12.51 7.66 8.29
C GLY A 41 13.34 8.65 9.12
N ASP A 42 14.60 8.86 8.74
CA ASP A 42 15.52 9.80 9.36
C ASP A 42 15.11 11.27 9.16
N GLU A 43 14.69 11.66 7.95
CA GLU A 43 14.25 13.02 7.69
C GLU A 43 12.90 13.30 8.39
N LEU A 44 11.99 12.33 8.40
CA LEU A 44 10.73 12.42 9.14
C LEU A 44 10.97 12.55 10.65
N ALA A 45 11.93 11.81 11.22
CA ALA A 45 12.29 11.90 12.62
C ALA A 45 12.89 13.27 12.98
N LYS A 46 13.74 13.84 12.12
CA LYS A 46 14.29 15.20 12.30
C LYS A 46 13.20 16.27 12.26
N VAL A 47 12.29 16.18 11.28
CA VAL A 47 11.15 17.10 11.17
C VAL A 47 10.26 16.99 12.41
N PHE A 48 9.98 15.77 12.87
CA PHE A 48 9.19 15.55 14.08
C PHE A 48 9.84 16.13 15.34
N ALA A 49 11.14 15.89 15.54
CA ALA A 49 11.88 16.45 16.68
C ALA A 49 11.83 17.99 16.68
N LYS A 50 12.00 18.60 15.50
CA LYS A 50 11.89 20.05 15.34
C LYS A 50 10.48 20.57 15.67
N VAL A 51 9.43 19.91 15.20
CA VAL A 51 8.03 20.28 15.52
C VAL A 51 7.78 20.18 17.03
N LEU A 52 8.32 19.17 17.71
CA LEU A 52 8.20 19.05 19.18
C LEU A 52 8.93 20.17 19.93
N GLU A 53 10.11 20.59 19.45
CA GLU A 53 10.85 21.73 20.01
C GLU A 53 10.10 23.05 19.79
N GLU A 54 9.60 23.29 18.58
CA GLU A 54 8.85 24.51 18.23
C GLU A 54 7.53 24.64 19.01
N ASN A 55 6.90 23.51 19.36
CA ASN A 55 5.70 23.47 20.19
C ASN A 55 5.98 23.39 21.69
N GLY A 56 7.23 23.55 22.13
CA GLY A 56 7.60 23.61 23.55
C GLY A 56 7.45 22.28 24.31
N MET A 57 7.40 21.14 23.60
CA MET A 57 7.22 19.80 24.18
C MET A 57 8.55 19.08 24.47
N SER A 58 9.68 19.82 24.44
CA SER A 58 11.03 19.26 24.54
C SER A 58 11.53 19.02 25.99
N GLU A 59 10.83 19.53 27.02
CA GLU A 59 11.23 19.29 28.42
C GLU A 59 10.58 18.05 29.05
N LYS A 60 11.46 17.08 29.40
CA LYS A 60 11.18 15.76 29.99
C LYS A 60 10.41 15.81 31.31
N GLY A 61 9.30 15.07 31.36
CA GLY A 61 8.81 14.45 32.59
C GLY A 61 9.16 12.96 32.63
N GLY A 62 10.24 12.58 33.34
CA GLY A 62 10.45 11.20 33.81
C GLY A 62 11.81 10.58 33.48
N LYS A 63 12.57 10.23 34.55
CA LYS A 63 13.90 9.59 34.63
C LYS A 63 14.35 8.78 33.41
N GLY A 64 15.55 9.14 32.94
CA GLY A 64 16.23 8.51 31.82
C GLY A 64 16.68 7.07 32.09
N THR A 65 16.53 6.28 31.03
CA THR A 65 17.51 5.28 30.64
C THR A 65 18.19 5.86 29.39
N GLU A 66 19.51 6.05 29.43
CA GLU A 66 20.30 6.21 28.22
C GLU A 66 20.09 4.95 27.38
N VAL A 67 19.48 5.10 26.21
CA VAL A 67 19.49 4.05 25.19
C VAL A 67 20.51 4.52 24.16
N GLU A 68 21.65 3.82 24.14
CA GLU A 68 22.72 4.01 23.19
C GLU A 68 22.17 3.97 21.76
N GLY A 69 22.43 5.03 21.00
CA GLY A 69 22.02 5.20 19.60
C GLY A 69 22.84 4.34 18.63
N ALA A 70 22.78 3.01 18.79
CA ALA A 70 23.51 2.07 17.93
C ALA A 70 22.62 1.08 17.14
N ASP A 71 21.32 0.95 17.42
CA ASP A 71 20.47 -0.09 16.79
C ASP A 71 19.44 0.41 15.76
N ILE A 72 19.53 1.67 15.32
CA ILE A 72 18.63 2.24 14.31
C ILE A 72 19.26 2.25 12.90
N HIS A 73 20.52 1.82 12.77
CA HIS A 73 21.34 2.03 11.56
C HIS A 73 21.25 0.95 10.45
N LYS A 74 20.20 0.13 10.38
CA LYS A 74 20.11 -0.91 9.33
C LYS A 74 18.76 -1.11 8.62
N LEU A 75 17.77 -0.25 8.83
CA LEU A 75 16.42 -0.46 8.27
C LEU A 75 15.85 0.74 7.48
N ALA A 76 16.70 1.67 7.04
CA ALA A 76 16.27 2.88 6.33
C ALA A 76 17.03 3.17 5.02
N ASP A 77 17.59 2.13 4.38
CA ASP A 77 18.08 2.20 3.00
C ASP A 77 17.13 1.39 2.10
N GLY A 78 16.29 2.10 1.34
CA GLY A 78 15.35 1.50 0.39
C GLY A 78 14.18 2.42 0.05
N LEU A 79 14.43 3.74 -0.01
CA LEU A 79 13.43 4.68 -0.47
C LEU A 79 14.09 5.70 -1.40
N LEU A 80 13.68 5.64 -2.67
CA LEU A 80 13.80 6.64 -3.75
C LEU A 80 14.80 6.33 -4.85
N GLU A 81 14.47 5.39 -5.72
CA GLU A 81 14.91 5.44 -7.12
C GLU A 81 13.80 4.97 -8.09
N GLU A 82 12.63 5.61 -8.11
CA GLU A 82 11.62 5.27 -9.14
C GLU A 82 10.93 6.44 -9.86
N GLU A 83 11.37 7.69 -9.69
CA GLU A 83 10.82 8.80 -10.49
C GLU A 83 11.82 9.52 -11.42
N SER A 84 13.11 9.17 -11.42
CA SER A 84 14.10 9.80 -12.30
C SER A 84 14.38 9.06 -13.62
N VAL A 85 13.95 7.80 -13.78
CA VAL A 85 14.34 6.98 -14.96
C VAL A 85 13.38 7.11 -16.14
N MET A 86 12.15 7.60 -15.95
CA MET A 86 11.14 7.64 -17.05
C MET A 86 11.11 8.95 -17.87
N GLN A 87 11.93 9.95 -17.57
CA GLN A 87 12.04 11.14 -18.43
C GLN A 87 13.02 10.97 -19.60
N ASP A 88 13.90 9.95 -19.57
CA ASP A 88 14.91 9.74 -20.63
C ASP A 88 14.48 8.74 -21.73
N THR A 89 13.37 8.01 -21.58
CA THR A 89 12.97 6.96 -22.53
C THR A 89 12.16 7.43 -23.75
N ILE A 90 11.97 8.74 -23.96
CA ILE A 90 11.30 9.27 -25.17
C ILE A 90 12.32 9.68 -26.27
N ALA A 91 13.61 9.34 -26.12
CA ALA A 91 14.61 9.57 -27.16
C ALA A 91 15.59 8.40 -27.32
N GLY A 92 15.09 7.21 -27.61
CA GLY A 92 15.97 6.09 -27.95
C GLY A 92 15.20 4.83 -28.30
N ASP A 93 15.27 4.47 -29.58
CA ASP A 93 14.86 3.18 -30.14
C ASP A 93 15.62 2.03 -29.42
N ASP A 94 14.92 0.93 -29.14
CA ASP A 94 15.43 -0.34 -28.60
C ASP A 94 16.16 -0.28 -27.23
N ASP A 95 15.43 -0.39 -26.11
CA ASP A 95 16.02 -1.00 -24.92
C ASP A 95 15.01 -1.74 -24.02
N LYS A 96 15.51 -2.78 -23.38
CA LYS A 96 14.79 -3.79 -22.61
C LYS A 96 14.03 -3.19 -21.44
N ILE A 97 12.83 -3.72 -21.19
CA ILE A 97 12.04 -3.50 -19.97
C ILE A 97 12.95 -3.81 -18.76
N GLN A 98 13.43 -2.77 -18.08
CA GLN A 98 14.13 -2.91 -16.80
C GLN A 98 13.08 -3.07 -15.71
N ASP A 99 13.06 -4.26 -15.10
CA ASP A 99 12.47 -4.52 -13.79
C ASP A 99 13.30 -3.73 -12.75
N ASN A 100 12.89 -2.51 -12.43
CA ASN A 100 13.15 -1.96 -11.10
C ASN A 100 12.06 -2.51 -10.20
N ASP A 101 12.38 -3.66 -9.61
CA ASP A 101 11.55 -4.36 -8.64
C ASP A 101 12.17 -4.04 -7.27
N ASP A 102 12.24 -2.75 -6.88
CA ASP A 102 12.55 -2.31 -5.51
C ASP A 102 11.23 -2.25 -4.70
N ASP A 103 10.49 -3.36 -4.74
CA ASP A 103 9.43 -3.58 -3.79
C ASP A 103 10.10 -3.76 -2.42
N GLY A 104 9.74 -2.92 -1.44
CA GLY A 104 10.13 -3.00 -0.02
C GLY A 104 9.72 -4.29 0.73
N LEU A 105 9.73 -5.43 0.04
CA LEU A 105 9.63 -6.81 0.48
C LEU A 105 11.02 -7.46 0.66
N VAL A 106 12.04 -6.67 1.01
CA VAL A 106 13.45 -7.06 0.85
C VAL A 106 13.96 -8.08 1.89
N ASP A 107 13.33 -8.23 3.06
CA ASP A 107 13.98 -8.97 4.16
C ASP A 107 13.52 -10.41 4.43
N ASP A 108 12.35 -10.85 3.95
CA ASP A 108 11.87 -12.25 4.17
C ASP A 108 12.01 -13.16 2.94
N VAL A 109 12.13 -12.55 1.75
CA VAL A 109 12.46 -13.28 0.53
C VAL A 109 13.95 -13.65 0.51
N SER A 110 14.80 -12.87 1.19
CA SER A 110 16.24 -13.12 1.39
C SER A 110 16.52 -14.27 2.38
N ALA A 111 15.57 -14.57 3.28
CA ALA A 111 15.65 -15.71 4.21
C ALA A 111 15.31 -17.08 3.56
N LEU A 112 14.78 -17.08 2.33
CA LEU A 112 14.53 -18.30 1.55
C LEU A 112 15.80 -18.73 0.81
N THR A 113 15.96 -20.03 0.60
CA THR A 113 16.99 -20.53 -0.31
C THR A 113 16.76 -19.99 -1.71
N GLU A 114 17.84 -19.69 -2.44
CA GLU A 114 17.77 -19.07 -3.77
C GLU A 114 16.83 -19.82 -4.74
N ASP A 115 16.80 -21.16 -4.66
CA ASP A 115 15.90 -22.00 -5.45
C ASP A 115 14.42 -21.82 -5.09
N LYS A 116 14.10 -21.68 -3.80
CA LYS A 116 12.72 -21.44 -3.34
C LYS A 116 12.25 -20.04 -3.72
N ARG A 117 13.15 -19.06 -3.60
CA ARG A 117 12.91 -17.68 -4.04
C ARG A 117 12.59 -17.62 -5.53
N LYS A 118 13.43 -18.23 -6.36
CA LYS A 118 13.24 -18.25 -7.82
C LYS A 118 11.95 -18.95 -8.23
N ASN A 119 11.61 -20.07 -7.59
CA ASN A 119 10.36 -20.78 -7.85
C ASN A 119 9.13 -19.93 -7.45
N LEU A 120 9.19 -19.29 -6.28
CA LEU A 120 8.12 -18.42 -5.79
C LEU A 120 7.92 -17.21 -6.71
N LEU A 121 9.00 -16.52 -7.10
CA LEU A 121 8.95 -15.39 -8.04
C LEU A 121 8.37 -15.81 -9.39
N ALA A 122 8.76 -16.99 -9.91
CA ALA A 122 8.19 -17.52 -11.13
C ALA A 122 6.68 -17.82 -10.99
N THR A 123 6.24 -18.25 -9.80
CA THR A 123 4.83 -18.57 -9.53
C THR A 123 3.96 -17.32 -9.42
N ILE A 124 4.45 -16.24 -8.79
CA ILE A 124 3.69 -14.98 -8.65
C ILE A 124 3.77 -14.08 -9.89
N LYS A 125 4.69 -14.37 -10.82
CA LYS A 125 4.93 -13.56 -12.02
C LYS A 125 3.66 -13.14 -12.77
N PRO A 126 2.64 -14.02 -12.98
CA PRO A 126 1.40 -13.62 -13.65
C PRO A 126 0.67 -12.47 -12.94
N VAL A 127 0.65 -12.46 -11.60
CA VAL A 127 0.04 -11.40 -10.78
C VAL A 127 0.78 -10.08 -10.99
N LYS A 128 2.12 -10.12 -10.90
CA LYS A 128 2.97 -8.94 -11.10
C LYS A 128 2.81 -8.34 -12.50
N MET A 129 2.78 -9.18 -13.53
CA MET A 129 2.63 -8.73 -14.93
C MET A 129 1.26 -8.12 -15.21
N ALA A 130 0.18 -8.72 -14.71
CA ALA A 130 -1.15 -8.15 -14.85
C ALA A 130 -1.25 -6.76 -14.19
N LEU A 131 -0.73 -6.62 -12.96
CA LEU A 131 -0.68 -5.33 -12.26
C LEU A 131 0.16 -4.29 -13.00
N MET A 132 1.33 -4.69 -13.53
CA MET A 132 2.20 -3.81 -14.30
C MET A 132 1.51 -3.28 -15.56
N LYS A 133 0.84 -4.15 -16.32
CA LYS A 133 0.03 -3.73 -17.49
C LYS A 133 -1.04 -2.72 -17.11
N LEU A 134 -1.75 -2.94 -16.00
CA LEU A 134 -2.78 -2.01 -15.53
C LEU A 134 -2.22 -0.65 -15.12
N ARG A 135 -1.09 -0.63 -14.40
CA ARG A 135 -0.41 0.63 -14.02
C ARG A 135 0.00 1.42 -15.25
N CYS A 136 0.63 0.76 -16.22
CA CYS A 136 1.05 1.40 -17.48
C CYS A 136 -0.15 1.90 -18.29
N LEU A 137 -1.24 1.13 -18.34
CA LEU A 137 -2.46 1.53 -19.03
C LEU A 137 -3.11 2.76 -18.36
N ALA A 138 -3.29 2.73 -17.04
CA ALA A 138 -3.82 3.85 -16.26
C ALA A 138 -3.00 5.13 -16.50
N PHE A 139 -1.67 5.00 -16.43
CA PHE A 139 -0.75 6.10 -16.70
C PHE A 139 -0.94 6.66 -18.12
N LYS A 140 -0.98 5.81 -19.15
CA LYS A 140 -1.18 6.26 -20.53
C LYS A 140 -2.54 6.94 -20.73
N ILE A 141 -3.61 6.44 -20.12
CA ILE A 141 -4.94 7.06 -20.18
C ILE A 141 -4.92 8.46 -19.56
N ILE A 142 -4.25 8.63 -18.43
CA ILE A 142 -4.22 9.90 -17.69
C ILE A 142 -3.31 10.92 -18.38
N HIS A 143 -2.12 10.51 -18.82
CA HIS A 143 -1.08 11.45 -19.28
C HIS A 143 -1.11 11.72 -20.78
N LEU A 144 -1.60 10.79 -21.62
CA LEU A 144 -1.77 11.03 -23.06
C LEU A 144 -3.13 11.69 -23.34
N THR A 145 -3.31 12.87 -22.75
CA THR A 145 -4.56 13.65 -22.71
C THR A 145 -5.10 14.04 -24.08
N THR A 146 -4.25 14.07 -25.10
CA THR A 146 -4.61 14.48 -26.47
C THR A 146 -5.00 13.32 -27.38
N ILE A 147 -4.66 12.08 -27.03
CA ILE A 147 -4.82 10.91 -27.91
C ILE A 147 -5.59 9.78 -27.22
N VAL A 148 -5.08 9.29 -26.10
CA VAL A 148 -5.66 8.12 -25.41
C VAL A 148 -6.87 8.52 -24.58
N LEU A 149 -6.80 9.64 -23.86
CA LEU A 149 -7.91 10.09 -23.02
C LEU A 149 -9.22 10.35 -23.82
N PRO A 150 -9.20 11.06 -24.96
CA PRO A 150 -10.40 11.24 -25.77
C PRO A 150 -10.93 9.91 -26.29
N ALA A 151 -10.03 9.02 -26.73
CA ALA A 151 -10.40 7.70 -27.23
C ALA A 151 -11.01 6.80 -26.14
N TRP A 152 -10.57 6.95 -24.88
CA TRP A 152 -11.17 6.29 -23.72
C TRP A 152 -12.60 6.78 -23.47
N LYS A 153 -12.80 8.10 -23.41
CA LYS A 153 -14.12 8.70 -23.20
C LYS A 153 -15.10 8.28 -24.31
N GLU A 154 -14.68 8.34 -25.56
CA GLU A 154 -15.47 7.89 -26.72
C GLU A 154 -15.83 6.40 -26.63
N THR A 155 -14.88 5.55 -26.21
CA THR A 155 -15.15 4.12 -25.99
C THR A 155 -16.24 3.93 -24.92
N LEU A 156 -16.14 4.62 -23.78
CA LEU A 156 -17.13 4.51 -22.71
C LEU A 156 -18.51 5.01 -23.15
N GLU A 157 -18.57 6.15 -23.84
CA GLU A 157 -19.82 6.69 -24.39
C GLU A 157 -20.47 5.73 -25.40
N THR A 158 -19.67 5.09 -26.24
CA THR A 158 -20.15 4.11 -27.23
C THR A 158 -20.73 2.86 -26.56
N LEU A 159 -20.14 2.42 -25.45
CA LEU A 159 -20.60 1.28 -24.66
C LEU A 159 -21.75 1.64 -23.70
N GLY A 160 -22.13 2.93 -23.62
CA GLY A 160 -23.14 3.41 -22.67
C GLY A 160 -22.69 3.33 -21.20
N LEU A 161 -21.39 3.28 -20.95
CA LEU A 161 -20.80 3.27 -19.61
C LEU A 161 -20.62 4.71 -19.10
N GLU A 162 -20.67 4.90 -17.79
CA GLU A 162 -20.42 6.20 -17.18
C GLU A 162 -18.94 6.59 -17.37
N VAL A 163 -18.71 7.84 -17.81
CA VAL A 163 -17.36 8.31 -18.11
C VAL A 163 -16.57 8.58 -16.83
N HIS A 164 -15.83 7.57 -16.39
CA HIS A 164 -14.88 7.67 -15.29
C HIS A 164 -13.44 7.57 -15.77
N LEU A 165 -12.56 8.35 -15.15
CA LEU A 165 -11.12 8.19 -15.31
C LEU A 165 -10.67 6.95 -14.53
N MET A 166 -9.81 6.15 -15.15
CA MET A 166 -9.17 5.03 -14.47
C MET A 166 -8.36 5.55 -13.27
N LEU A 167 -8.56 4.91 -12.12
CA LEU A 167 -7.82 5.25 -10.90
C LEU A 167 -6.34 4.85 -11.08
N HIS A 168 -5.44 5.77 -10.72
CA HIS A 168 -4.00 5.51 -10.74
C HIS A 168 -3.55 4.84 -9.45
N ASP A 169 -2.55 3.95 -9.56
CA ASP A 169 -1.93 3.33 -8.40
C ASP A 169 -0.96 4.31 -7.71
N VAL A 170 -1.22 4.66 -6.45
CA VAL A 170 -0.41 5.61 -5.68
C VAL A 170 0.25 4.83 -4.56
N ALA A 171 1.56 4.58 -4.66
CA ALA A 171 2.30 3.73 -3.72
C ALA A 171 2.12 4.12 -2.24
N THR A 172 1.90 5.41 -1.96
CA THR A 172 1.68 5.94 -0.60
C THR A 172 0.25 5.80 -0.09
N HIS A 173 -0.71 5.40 -0.94
CA HIS A 173 -2.12 5.24 -0.58
C HIS A 173 -2.54 3.76 -0.62
N TRP A 174 -2.64 3.13 0.56
CA TRP A 174 -2.69 1.68 0.74
C TRP A 174 -3.81 0.94 -0.01
N ASN A 175 -4.85 1.64 -0.47
CA ASN A 175 -5.99 1.07 -1.20
C ASN A 175 -5.93 1.30 -2.72
N SER A 176 -4.93 1.99 -3.25
CA SER A 176 -4.90 2.40 -4.66
C SER A 176 -4.84 1.23 -5.63
N SER A 177 -3.98 0.23 -5.37
CA SER A 177 -3.85 -0.92 -6.27
C SER A 177 -5.14 -1.74 -6.30
N GLY A 178 -5.75 -1.97 -5.14
CA GLY A 178 -7.05 -2.66 -5.03
C GLY A 178 -8.17 -1.90 -5.75
N ASN A 179 -8.24 -0.58 -5.60
CA ASN A 179 -9.23 0.25 -6.29
C ASN A 179 -9.01 0.28 -7.81
N MET A 180 -7.75 0.28 -8.27
CA MET A 180 -7.42 0.21 -9.70
C MET A 180 -7.88 -1.12 -10.29
N VAL A 181 -7.62 -2.24 -9.60
CA VAL A 181 -8.05 -3.57 -10.06
C VAL A 181 -9.59 -3.68 -10.06
N ASP A 182 -10.26 -3.23 -9.00
CA ASP A 182 -11.72 -3.21 -8.90
C ASP A 182 -12.35 -2.37 -10.04
N PHE A 183 -11.82 -1.17 -10.28
CA PHE A 183 -12.23 -0.35 -11.42
C PHE A 183 -12.03 -1.08 -12.75
N THR A 184 -10.86 -1.68 -12.96
CA THR A 184 -10.52 -2.40 -14.19
C THR A 184 -11.52 -3.51 -14.48
N ILE A 185 -11.88 -4.31 -13.47
CA ILE A 185 -12.85 -5.41 -13.60
C ILE A 185 -14.23 -4.88 -13.99
N ASN A 186 -14.67 -3.78 -13.38
CA ASN A 186 -15.97 -3.16 -13.68
C ASN A 186 -16.03 -2.54 -15.09
N TYR A 187 -14.88 -2.13 -15.64
CA TYR A 187 -14.75 -1.51 -16.96
C TYR A 187 -14.07 -2.42 -18.00
N GLN A 188 -14.13 -3.74 -17.81
CA GLN A 188 -13.45 -4.73 -18.66
C GLN A 188 -13.70 -4.52 -20.15
N GLU A 189 -14.97 -4.41 -20.56
CA GLU A 189 -15.34 -4.24 -21.98
C GLU A 189 -14.73 -2.97 -22.58
N GLY A 190 -14.71 -1.87 -21.82
CA GLY A 190 -14.08 -0.63 -22.25
C GLY A 190 -12.58 -0.76 -22.44
N ILE A 191 -11.90 -1.48 -21.54
CA ILE A 191 -10.45 -1.70 -21.57
C ILE A 191 -10.07 -2.61 -22.76
N GLU A 192 -10.82 -3.68 -23.00
CA GLU A 192 -10.61 -4.56 -24.14
C GLU A 192 -10.75 -3.79 -25.47
N VAL A 193 -11.82 -3.01 -25.62
CA VAL A 193 -12.03 -2.19 -26.83
C VAL A 193 -10.91 -1.14 -26.99
N LEU A 194 -10.50 -0.48 -25.90
CA LEU A 194 -9.44 0.54 -25.94
C LEU A 194 -8.09 -0.05 -26.35
N THR A 195 -7.70 -1.19 -25.77
CA THR A 195 -6.40 -1.83 -26.03
C THR A 195 -6.31 -2.40 -27.46
N GLN A 196 -7.44 -2.79 -28.06
CA GLN A 196 -7.50 -3.30 -29.43
C GLN A 196 -7.38 -2.24 -30.53
N LYS A 197 -7.61 -0.95 -30.21
CA LYS A 197 -7.48 0.20 -31.14
C LYS A 197 -6.03 0.33 -31.64
N LYS A 198 -5.79 -0.06 -32.90
CA LYS A 198 -4.44 -0.15 -33.51
C LYS A 198 -3.66 1.17 -33.51
N ASN A 199 -4.34 2.30 -33.58
CA ASN A 199 -3.73 3.64 -33.66
C ASN A 199 -3.22 4.16 -32.31
N LEU A 200 -3.56 3.52 -31.20
CA LEU A 200 -3.16 3.98 -29.85
C LEU A 200 -1.89 3.33 -29.32
N GLY A 201 -1.40 2.25 -29.97
CA GLY A 201 -0.22 1.52 -29.50
C GLY A 201 -0.42 0.82 -28.15
N LEU A 202 -1.65 0.49 -27.76
CA LEU A 202 -1.98 -0.07 -26.43
C LEU A 202 -2.08 -1.60 -26.40
N ARG A 203 -1.80 -2.29 -27.52
CA ARG A 203 -1.93 -3.75 -27.62
C ARG A 203 -1.00 -4.53 -26.68
N GLU A 204 0.14 -3.95 -26.32
CA GLU A 204 1.06 -4.55 -25.36
C GLU A 204 0.47 -4.68 -23.94
N PHE A 205 -0.57 -3.89 -23.63
CA PHE A 205 -1.30 -3.92 -22.36
C PHE A 205 -2.58 -4.74 -22.42
N GLU A 206 -2.83 -5.45 -23.53
CA GLU A 206 -3.96 -6.38 -23.63
C GLU A 206 -3.77 -7.50 -22.60
N LEU A 207 -4.83 -7.72 -21.82
CA LEU A 207 -4.87 -8.75 -20.78
C LEU A 207 -5.40 -10.05 -21.36
N SER A 208 -4.71 -11.16 -21.09
CA SER A 208 -5.22 -12.49 -21.44
C SER A 208 -6.36 -12.92 -20.51
N ASP A 209 -7.11 -13.94 -20.92
CA ASP A 209 -8.18 -14.51 -20.09
C ASP A 209 -7.64 -15.00 -18.73
N GLU A 210 -6.42 -15.55 -18.71
CA GLU A 210 -5.74 -15.96 -17.49
C GLU A 210 -5.38 -14.77 -16.60
N GLU A 211 -4.91 -13.66 -17.17
CA GLU A 211 -4.60 -12.44 -16.41
C GLU A 211 -5.87 -11.83 -15.81
N TRP A 212 -6.97 -11.80 -16.57
CA TRP A 212 -8.28 -11.37 -16.06
C TRP A 212 -8.76 -12.24 -14.90
N ALA A 213 -8.62 -13.57 -15.01
CA ALA A 213 -8.99 -14.48 -13.92
C ALA A 213 -8.16 -14.20 -12.65
N VAL A 214 -6.84 -14.06 -12.80
CA VAL A 214 -5.93 -13.72 -11.69
C VAL A 214 -6.28 -12.37 -11.06
N LEU A 215 -6.63 -11.35 -11.86
CA LEU A 215 -7.02 -10.04 -11.33
C LEU A 215 -8.33 -10.10 -10.53
N ARG A 216 -9.31 -10.91 -10.96
CA ARG A 216 -10.55 -11.12 -10.21
C ARG A 216 -10.29 -11.78 -8.87
N GLU A 217 -9.47 -12.84 -8.86
CA GLU A 217 -9.03 -13.49 -7.62
C GLU A 217 -8.26 -12.51 -6.71
N LEU A 218 -7.36 -11.71 -7.29
CA LEU A 218 -6.60 -10.68 -6.56
C LEU A 218 -7.53 -9.65 -5.92
N CYS A 219 -8.56 -9.19 -6.65
CA CYS A 219 -9.52 -8.22 -6.15
C CYS A 219 -10.22 -8.74 -4.89
N GLU A 220 -10.69 -9.99 -4.90
CA GLU A 220 -11.35 -10.61 -3.75
C GLU A 220 -10.43 -10.68 -2.53
N VAL A 221 -9.18 -11.15 -2.69
CA VAL A 221 -8.27 -11.30 -1.55
C VAL A 221 -7.79 -9.96 -0.98
N LEU A 222 -7.85 -8.87 -1.77
CA LEU A 222 -7.52 -7.53 -1.30
C LEU A 222 -8.67 -6.84 -0.55
N LYS A 223 -9.92 -7.32 -0.67
CA LYS A 223 -11.08 -6.70 0.01
C LYS A 223 -10.90 -6.63 1.52
N ILE A 224 -10.41 -7.71 2.16
CA ILE A 224 -10.21 -7.73 3.61
C ILE A 224 -9.21 -6.65 4.07
N LEU A 225 -8.18 -6.37 3.28
CA LEU A 225 -7.22 -5.31 3.59
C LEU A 225 -7.85 -3.92 3.44
N LYS A 226 -8.66 -3.73 2.39
CA LYS A 226 -9.41 -2.50 2.17
C LYS A 226 -10.42 -2.23 3.29
N ASP A 227 -11.21 -3.24 3.66
CA ASP A 227 -12.22 -3.15 4.71
C ASP A 227 -11.56 -2.87 6.07
N THR A 228 -10.43 -3.53 6.36
CA THR A 228 -9.65 -3.28 7.57
C THR A 228 -9.10 -1.85 7.60
N THR A 229 -8.58 -1.35 6.48
CA THR A 229 -8.09 0.02 6.37
C THR A 229 -9.20 1.04 6.57
N LEU A 230 -10.39 0.81 5.97
CA LEU A 230 -11.57 1.65 6.17
C LEU A 230 -12.05 1.63 7.63
N TYR A 231 -12.01 0.46 8.27
CA TYR A 231 -12.30 0.33 9.69
C TYR A 231 -11.34 1.18 10.53
N PHE A 232 -10.02 1.10 10.30
CA PHE A 232 -9.02 1.90 11.00
C PHE A 232 -9.06 3.40 10.69
N SER A 233 -9.68 3.78 9.57
CA SER A 233 -9.88 5.18 9.20
C SER A 233 -11.04 5.85 9.95
N CYS A 234 -11.84 5.08 10.71
CA CYS A 234 -12.89 5.61 11.56
C CYS A 234 -12.32 6.24 12.84
N ALA A 235 -13.09 7.06 13.57
CA ALA A 235 -12.62 7.75 14.78
C ALA A 235 -12.56 6.86 16.06
N SER A 236 -13.10 5.65 16.00
CA SER A 236 -13.29 4.73 17.15
C SER A 236 -12.27 3.59 17.35
N PRO A 237 -11.50 3.12 16.34
CA PRO A 237 -10.45 2.14 16.54
C PRO A 237 -9.39 2.69 17.49
N ASN A 238 -8.96 1.83 18.41
CA ASN A 238 -7.90 2.14 19.37
C ASN A 238 -6.82 1.07 19.26
N LEU A 239 -5.69 1.26 19.94
CA LEU A 239 -4.53 0.38 19.81
C LEU A 239 -4.87 -1.10 20.11
N ALA A 240 -5.88 -1.38 20.94
CA ALA A 240 -6.31 -2.73 21.28
C ALA A 240 -7.12 -3.43 20.17
N THR A 241 -7.60 -2.70 19.14
CA THR A 241 -8.33 -3.31 18.01
C THR A 241 -7.41 -3.81 16.90
N VAL A 242 -6.10 -3.50 16.97
CA VAL A 242 -5.10 -3.91 15.98
C VAL A 242 -4.90 -5.41 15.96
N ILE A 243 -4.67 -6.05 17.12
CA ILE A 243 -4.47 -7.50 17.20
C ILE A 243 -5.69 -8.27 16.68
N PRO A 244 -6.94 -7.97 17.11
CA PRO A 244 -8.13 -8.60 16.54
C PRO A 244 -8.28 -8.42 15.03
N ALA A 245 -7.91 -7.27 14.48
CA ALA A 245 -7.96 -7.03 13.05
C ALA A 245 -6.90 -7.85 12.30
N MET A 246 -5.67 -7.93 12.84
CA MET A 246 -4.63 -8.81 12.30
C MET A 246 -5.06 -10.27 12.34
N ASP A 247 -5.69 -10.73 13.43
CA ASP A 247 -6.19 -12.11 13.57
C ASP A 247 -7.26 -12.41 12.52
N HIS A 248 -8.12 -11.43 12.23
CA HIS A 248 -9.12 -11.54 11.19
C HIS A 248 -8.47 -11.65 9.80
N ILE A 249 -7.49 -10.80 9.49
CA ILE A 249 -6.74 -10.86 8.22
C ILE A 249 -6.03 -12.21 8.08
N ASP A 250 -5.33 -12.69 9.12
CA ASP A 250 -4.60 -13.96 9.06
C ASP A 250 -5.53 -15.14 8.80
N LYS A 251 -6.70 -15.14 9.46
CA LYS A 251 -7.73 -16.16 9.26
C LYS A 251 -8.26 -16.18 7.82
N GLU A 252 -8.62 -15.02 7.27
CA GLU A 252 -9.11 -14.91 5.89
C GLU A 252 -8.03 -15.32 4.89
N PHE A 253 -6.79 -14.85 5.06
CA PHE A 253 -5.67 -15.26 4.21
C PHE A 253 -5.39 -16.76 4.27
N THR A 254 -5.52 -17.37 5.45
CA THR A 254 -5.41 -18.84 5.60
C THR A 254 -6.51 -19.55 4.82
N MET A 255 -7.75 -19.06 4.93
CA MET A 255 -8.89 -19.62 4.21
C MET A 255 -8.67 -19.56 2.69
N TYR A 256 -8.27 -18.40 2.16
CA TYR A 256 -8.00 -18.23 0.73
C TYR A 256 -6.82 -19.08 0.26
N ALA A 257 -5.74 -19.17 1.05
CA ALA A 257 -4.56 -19.96 0.69
C ALA A 257 -4.84 -21.47 0.65
N LEU A 258 -5.76 -21.97 1.48
CA LEU A 258 -6.16 -23.38 1.51
C LEU A 258 -7.21 -23.74 0.46
N ASP A 259 -7.95 -22.77 -0.06
CA ASP A 259 -8.96 -22.99 -1.09
C ASP A 259 -8.32 -23.11 -2.49
N ALA A 260 -7.78 -24.29 -2.76
CA ALA A 260 -7.23 -24.65 -4.06
C ALA A 260 -8.29 -24.82 -5.16
N SER A 261 -9.58 -24.78 -4.82
CA SER A 261 -10.68 -24.89 -5.79
C SER A 261 -11.06 -23.54 -6.39
N SER A 262 -10.97 -22.47 -5.59
CA SER A 262 -11.34 -21.11 -6.03
C SER A 262 -10.13 -20.23 -6.39
N TYR A 263 -8.94 -20.52 -5.85
CA TYR A 263 -7.76 -19.67 -6.05
C TYR A 263 -6.61 -20.37 -6.76
N SER A 264 -6.08 -19.69 -7.77
CA SER A 264 -4.97 -20.13 -8.61
C SER A 264 -3.65 -20.23 -7.82
N PRO A 265 -2.70 -21.07 -8.28
CA PRO A 265 -1.38 -21.16 -7.66
C PRO A 265 -0.65 -19.80 -7.48
N PRO A 266 -0.69 -18.86 -8.45
CA PRO A 266 -0.10 -17.53 -8.28
C PRO A 266 -0.68 -16.75 -7.09
N ILE A 267 -2.00 -16.76 -6.91
CA ILE A 267 -2.67 -16.03 -5.81
C ILE A 267 -2.37 -16.68 -4.46
N ARG A 268 -2.41 -18.02 -4.38
CA ARG A 268 -2.06 -18.73 -3.15
C ARG A 268 -0.61 -18.50 -2.74
N ALA A 269 0.32 -18.48 -3.71
CA ALA A 269 1.71 -18.12 -3.47
C ALA A 269 1.86 -16.67 -2.99
N ALA A 270 1.10 -15.71 -3.56
CA ALA A 270 1.10 -14.33 -3.11
C ALA A 270 0.56 -14.19 -1.66
N LEU A 271 -0.50 -14.93 -1.32
CA LEU A 271 -1.06 -14.99 0.04
C LEU A 271 -0.05 -15.54 1.06
N GLU A 272 0.72 -16.57 0.69
CA GLU A 272 1.79 -17.07 1.56
C GLU A 272 2.84 -16.00 1.86
N MET A 273 3.18 -15.14 0.88
CA MET A 273 4.08 -14.00 1.12
C MET A 273 3.44 -12.95 2.02
N ALA A 274 2.17 -12.64 1.79
CA ALA A 274 1.41 -11.70 2.60
C ALA A 274 1.34 -12.15 4.06
N LYS A 275 1.13 -13.46 4.30
CA LYS A 275 1.15 -14.04 5.66
C LYS A 275 2.51 -13.96 6.34
N LYS A 276 3.62 -14.18 5.62
CA LYS A 276 4.97 -13.98 6.19
C LYS A 276 5.17 -12.53 6.64
N THR A 277 4.75 -11.60 5.80
CA THR A 277 4.78 -10.17 6.12
C THR A 277 3.91 -9.86 7.34
N LEU A 278 2.70 -10.42 7.44
CA LEU A 278 1.82 -10.27 8.59
C LEU A 278 2.45 -10.83 9.88
N ASN A 279 3.09 -12.00 9.82
CA ASN A 279 3.80 -12.60 10.96
C ASN A 279 4.93 -11.71 11.48
N ARG A 280 5.64 -11.00 10.59
CA ARG A 280 6.64 -10.01 10.99
C ARG A 280 6.01 -8.86 11.76
N TYR A 281 4.85 -8.36 11.32
CA TYR A 281 4.11 -7.34 12.06
C TYR A 281 3.61 -7.86 13.41
N TYR A 282 3.22 -9.14 13.51
CA TYR A 282 2.89 -9.76 14.81
C TYR A 282 4.07 -9.75 15.77
N ALA A 283 5.26 -10.18 15.31
CA ALA A 283 6.47 -10.17 16.13
C ALA A 283 6.77 -8.74 16.67
N ARG A 284 6.71 -7.73 15.80
CA ARG A 284 6.92 -6.32 16.20
C ARG A 284 5.85 -5.79 17.15
N THR A 285 4.62 -6.28 17.01
CA THR A 285 3.50 -5.91 17.90
C THR A 285 3.69 -6.53 19.29
N ASP A 286 4.12 -7.79 19.35
CA ASP A 286 4.41 -8.52 20.59
C ASP A 286 5.64 -7.94 21.34
N GLU A 287 6.64 -7.44 20.61
CA GLU A 287 7.80 -6.76 21.21
C GLU A 287 7.44 -5.39 21.83
N SER A 288 6.29 -4.80 21.47
CA SER A 288 5.92 -3.45 21.88
C SER A 288 5.11 -3.43 23.16
N HIS A 289 5.68 -2.83 24.22
CA HIS A 289 5.00 -2.61 25.50
C HIS A 289 3.68 -1.83 25.37
N LEU A 290 3.55 -0.95 24.36
CA LEU A 290 2.34 -0.16 24.15
C LEU A 290 1.13 -1.03 23.81
N TYR A 291 1.32 -2.08 23.00
CA TYR A 291 0.25 -3.00 22.64
C TYR A 291 -0.16 -3.87 23.83
N HIS A 292 0.80 -4.37 24.62
CA HIS A 292 0.52 -5.09 25.86
C HIS A 292 -0.30 -4.25 26.85
N ILE A 293 0.12 -3.00 27.10
CA ILE A 293 -0.60 -2.08 28.00
C ILE A 293 -2.01 -1.78 27.48
N ALA A 294 -2.16 -1.53 26.17
CA ALA A 294 -3.47 -1.28 25.57
C ALA A 294 -4.42 -2.49 25.71
N MET A 295 -3.91 -3.71 25.53
CA MET A 295 -4.70 -4.92 25.67
C MET A 295 -5.12 -5.17 27.12
N ASP A 296 -4.20 -5.03 28.07
CA ASP A 296 -4.47 -5.17 29.50
C ASP A 296 -5.51 -4.15 29.96
N THR A 297 -5.37 -2.89 29.57
CA THR A 297 -6.32 -1.83 29.93
C THR A 297 -7.70 -2.04 29.28
N ASN A 298 -7.76 -2.49 28.03
CA ASN A 298 -9.02 -2.83 27.36
C ASN A 298 -9.75 -3.98 28.10
N SER A 299 -9.01 -5.02 28.51
CA SER A 299 -9.58 -6.13 29.29
C SER A 299 -10.11 -5.70 30.66
N LEU A 300 -9.45 -4.75 31.33
CA LEU A 300 -9.83 -4.23 32.64
C LEU A 300 -11.06 -3.30 32.57
N ILE A 301 -11.15 -2.49 31.51
CA ILE A 301 -12.26 -1.54 31.31
C ILE A 301 -13.55 -2.26 30.90
N PHE A 302 -13.46 -3.21 29.95
CA PHE A 302 -14.64 -3.93 29.47
C PHE A 302 -14.99 -5.17 30.28
N GLY A 303 -14.01 -5.81 30.95
CA GLY A 303 -14.26 -6.92 31.87
C GLY A 303 -15.04 -6.53 33.14
N ARG A 304 -14.98 -5.26 33.55
CA ARG A 304 -15.75 -4.73 34.69
C ARG A 304 -17.20 -4.36 34.37
N ARG A 305 -17.60 -4.31 33.10
CA ARG A 305 -19.00 -4.03 32.70
C ARG A 305 -19.90 -5.27 32.63
N SER A 306 -19.34 -6.46 32.88
CA SER A 306 -20.01 -7.76 32.74
C SER A 306 -20.32 -8.45 34.09
N GLY A 307 -20.20 -7.73 35.21
CA GLY A 307 -20.42 -8.26 36.57
C GLY A 307 -21.71 -7.76 37.20
#